data_AF-A0A374VMC1-F1
#
_entry.id   AF-A0A374VMC1-F1
#
_cell.length_a   1.000
_cell.length_b   1.000
_cell.length_c   1.000
_cell.angle_alpha   90.00
_cell.angle_beta   90.00
_cell.angle_gamma   90.00
#
_symmetry.space_group_name_H-M   'P 1'
#
loop_
_entity.id
_entity.type
_entity.pdbx_description
1 polymer ?
#
loop_
_entity_poly.entity_id
_entity_poly.type
_entity_poly.pdbx_seq_one_letter_code
_entity_poly.pdbx_strand_id
1 'polypeptide(L)'
;MAIQKNITIDGIDVPFKASAAVPRLYRLKFRRDIYQDFAALQKSVGENTEESSALDIESLEVFENIAYIMAKHADPAVPASPDEWLEQFNTFSIYEILPQLIDLWGLNVETQVKSKKNIARLTDR
;
A
#
# COMPACT_ATOMS: atom_id res chain seq x y z
N MET A 1 -11.16 -12.42 -3.29
CA MET A 1 -10.25 -12.36 -4.45
C MET A 1 -9.13 -11.40 -4.09
N ALA A 2 -7.87 -11.76 -4.35
CA ALA A 2 -6.74 -10.85 -4.14
C ALA A 2 -6.32 -10.30 -5.51
N ILE A 3 -5.90 -9.04 -5.56
CA ILE A 3 -5.40 -8.39 -6.76
C ILE A 3 -3.90 -8.24 -6.60
N GLN A 4 -3.15 -8.60 -7.64
CA GLN A 4 -1.70 -8.52 -7.64
C GLN A 4 -1.23 -7.71 -8.83
N LYS A 5 -0.16 -6.93 -8.63
CA LYS A 5 0.51 -6.15 -9.67
C LYS A 5 2.01 -6.20 -9.40
N ASN A 6 2.82 -6.31 -10.46
CA ASN A 6 4.25 -6.11 -10.35
C ASN A 6 4.56 -4.63 -10.57
N ILE A 7 5.44 -4.08 -9.72
CA ILE A 7 5.94 -2.71 -9.84
C ILE A 7 7.46 -2.82 -9.99
N THR A 8 8.00 -2.20 -11.02
CA THR A 8 9.44 -2.10 -11.24
C THR A 8 10.02 -1.05 -10.30
N ILE A 9 10.97 -1.44 -9.46
CA ILE A 9 11.65 -0.59 -8.48
C ILE A 9 13.14 -0.80 -8.68
N ASP A 10 13.88 0.26 -9.01
CA ASP A 10 15.32 0.18 -9.28
C ASP A 10 15.69 -0.90 -10.32
N GLY A 11 14.83 -1.08 -11.33
CA GLY A 11 14.99 -2.12 -12.37
C GLY A 11 14.61 -3.55 -11.96
N ILE A 12 14.13 -3.75 -10.73
CA ILE A 12 13.69 -5.05 -10.20
C ILE A 12 12.16 -5.11 -10.21
N ASP A 13 11.59 -6.16 -10.79
CA ASP A 13 10.14 -6.39 -10.74
C ASP A 13 9.72 -6.99 -9.41
N VAL A 14 9.03 -6.20 -8.60
CA VAL A 14 8.58 -6.59 -7.27
C VAL A 14 7.07 -6.85 -7.30
N PRO A 15 6.59 -8.03 -6.86
CA PRO A 15 5.16 -8.31 -6.79
C PRO A 15 4.52 -7.63 -5.57
N PHE A 16 3.37 -6.99 -5.76
CA PHE A 16 2.56 -6.37 -4.71
C PHE A 16 1.15 -6.93 -4.73
N LYS A 17 0.58 -7.16 -3.54
CA LYS A 17 -0.75 -7.78 -3.41
C LYS A 17 -1.66 -6.97 -2.50
N ALA A 18 -2.82 -6.60 -3.04
CA ALA A 18 -3.94 -6.07 -2.26
C ALA A 18 -4.98 -7.16 -2.01
N SER A 19 -5.41 -7.27 -0.75
CA SER A 19 -6.46 -8.21 -0.34
C SER A 19 -7.16 -7.72 0.93
N ALA A 20 -8.20 -8.43 1.35
CA ALA A 20 -8.86 -8.18 2.63
C ALA A 20 -7.96 -8.48 3.85
N ALA A 21 -6.86 -9.21 3.68
CA ALA A 21 -5.93 -9.50 4.77
C ALA A 21 -4.97 -8.34 5.07
N VAL A 22 -4.68 -7.50 4.08
CA VAL A 22 -3.67 -6.42 4.19
C VAL A 22 -3.92 -5.50 5.38
N PRO A 23 -5.13 -4.98 5.67
CA PRO A 23 -5.38 -4.16 6.85
C PRO A 23 -5.02 -4.86 8.17
N ARG A 24 -5.29 -6.16 8.26
CA ARG A 24 -4.97 -6.94 9.46
C ARG A 24 -3.46 -7.12 9.58
N LEU A 25 -2.77 -7.48 8.49
CA LEU A 25 -1.32 -7.67 8.47
C LEU A 25 -0.59 -6.39 8.85
N TYR A 26 -1.01 -5.26 8.27
CA TYR A 26 -0.45 -3.94 8.55
C TYR A 26 -0.62 -3.56 10.03
N ARG A 27 -1.83 -3.73 10.58
CA ARG A 27 -2.11 -3.46 12.00
C ARG A 27 -1.30 -4.35 12.94
N LEU A 28 -1.10 -5.63 12.59
CA LEU A 28 -0.32 -6.54 13.42
C LEU A 28 1.17 -6.17 13.43
N LYS A 29 1.72 -5.73 12.29
CA LYS A 29 3.14 -5.36 12.16
C LYS A 29 3.44 -3.98 12.73
N PHE A 30 2.65 -2.97 12.38
CA PHE A 30 2.95 -1.56 12.65
C PHE A 30 2.05 -0.91 13.69
N ARG A 31 0.99 -1.59 14.15
CA ARG A 31 -0.02 -1.04 15.09
C ARG A 31 -0.75 0.21 14.57
N ARG A 32 -0.79 0.39 13.24
CA ARG A 32 -1.44 1.50 12.55
C ARG A 32 -2.63 1.03 11.69
N ASP A 33 -3.41 1.98 11.20
CA ASP A 33 -4.52 1.73 10.27
C ASP A 33 -4.12 2.15 8.85
N ILE A 34 -3.99 1.15 7.97
CA ILE A 34 -3.59 1.36 6.58
C ILE A 34 -4.55 2.29 5.81
N TYR A 35 -5.83 2.35 6.18
CA TYR A 35 -6.78 3.25 5.52
C TYR A 35 -6.50 4.72 5.86
N GLN A 36 -6.17 5.01 7.12
CA GLN A 36 -5.82 6.35 7.57
C GLN A 36 -4.48 6.78 6.96
N ASP A 37 -3.53 5.86 6.93
CA ASP A 37 -2.19 6.09 6.40
C ASP A 37 -2.19 6.33 4.89
N PHE A 38 -2.97 5.57 4.11
CA PHE A 38 -3.17 5.90 2.68
C PHE A 38 -3.82 7.28 2.48
N ALA A 39 -4.80 7.65 3.31
CA ALA A 39 -5.46 8.95 3.19
C ALA A 39 -4.52 10.11 3.54
N ALA A 40 -3.70 9.95 4.58
CA ALA A 40 -2.69 10.92 4.97
C ALA A 40 -1.63 11.10 3.86
N LEU A 41 -1.14 10.00 3.28
CA LEU A 41 -0.20 10.02 2.16
C LEU A 41 -0.77 10.66 0.90
N GLN A 42 -2.01 10.37 0.54
CA GLN A 42 -2.67 11.00 -0.60
C GLN A 42 -2.77 12.52 -0.43
N LYS A 43 -3.05 12.97 0.79
CA LYS A 43 -3.09 14.37 1.13
C LYS A 43 -1.70 15.01 1.04
N SER A 44 -0.67 14.40 1.65
CA SER A 44 0.68 14.97 1.66
C SER A 44 1.31 15.02 0.27
N VAL A 45 1.01 14.06 -0.61
CA VAL A 45 1.50 14.07 -1.99
C VAL A 45 0.69 15.02 -2.88
N GLY A 46 -0.64 15.12 -2.68
CA GLY A 46 -1.54 15.95 -3.48
C GLY A 46 -1.54 17.45 -3.13
N GLU A 47 -1.18 17.81 -1.89
CA GLU A 47 -1.09 19.19 -1.41
C GLU A 47 0.30 19.83 -1.62
N ASN A 48 1.21 19.20 -2.38
CA ASN A 48 2.51 19.76 -2.74
C ASN A 48 2.38 20.99 -3.68
N THR A 49 1.92 22.11 -3.12
CA THR A 49 2.13 23.45 -3.65
C THR A 49 3.56 23.89 -3.37
N GLU A 50 4.10 24.80 -4.18
CA GLU A 50 5.52 25.19 -4.26
C GLU A 50 6.17 25.64 -2.92
N GLU A 51 5.39 25.88 -1.86
CA GLU A 51 5.85 26.31 -0.54
C GLU A 51 6.02 25.16 0.50
N SER A 52 5.58 23.93 0.19
CA SER A 52 5.66 22.76 1.11
C SER A 52 6.57 21.64 0.58
N SER A 53 7.68 22.00 -0.05
CA SER A 53 8.48 21.18 -0.97
C SER A 53 9.26 19.99 -0.37
N ALA A 54 8.96 19.54 0.84
CA ALA A 54 9.49 18.30 1.38
C ALA A 54 8.36 17.47 2.00
N LEU A 55 8.11 16.29 1.43
CA LEU A 55 7.39 15.23 2.14
C LEU A 55 8.10 15.03 3.49
N ASP A 56 7.34 15.06 4.57
CA ASP A 56 7.90 14.84 5.90
C ASP A 56 8.38 13.40 6.05
N ILE A 57 9.31 13.20 7.00
CA ILE A 57 9.90 11.90 7.29
C ILE A 57 8.81 10.89 7.67
N GLU A 58 7.75 11.34 8.35
CA GLU A 58 6.63 10.47 8.71
C GLU A 58 5.90 9.93 7.46
N SER A 59 5.65 10.77 6.45
CA SER A 59 5.05 10.32 5.18
C SER A 59 5.94 9.29 4.49
N LEU A 60 7.25 9.49 4.47
CA LEU A 60 8.18 8.52 3.86
C LEU A 60 8.12 7.16 4.55
N GLU A 61 8.19 7.15 5.89
CA GLU A 61 8.12 5.92 6.68
C GLU A 61 6.76 5.21 6.48
N VAL A 62 5.66 5.96 6.46
CA VAL A 62 4.32 5.39 6.24
C VAL A 62 4.21 4.77 4.85
N PHE A 63 4.75 5.43 3.83
CA PHE A 63 4.82 4.90 2.46
C PHE A 63 5.62 3.59 2.39
N GLU A 64 6.82 3.58 2.96
CA GLU A 64 7.70 2.40 3.01
C GLU A 64 7.03 1.22 3.70
N ASN A 65 6.37 1.46 4.83
CA ASN A 65 5.63 0.45 5.59
C ASN A 65 4.46 -0.15 4.79
N ILE A 66 3.74 0.68 4.04
CA ILE A 66 2.64 0.22 3.16
C ILE A 66 3.20 -0.62 2.02
N ALA A 67 4.25 -0.14 1.35
CA ALA A 67 4.89 -0.87 0.27
C ALA A 67 5.38 -2.24 0.78
N TYR A 68 6.09 -2.25 1.90
CA TYR A 68 6.61 -3.46 2.54
C TYR A 68 5.50 -4.48 2.83
N ILE A 69 4.39 -4.08 3.46
CA ILE A 69 3.34 -5.04 3.82
C ILE A 69 2.70 -5.66 2.57
N MET A 70 2.54 -4.87 1.51
CA MET A 70 1.92 -5.31 0.27
C MET A 70 2.86 -6.21 -0.53
N ALA A 71 4.17 -5.95 -0.51
CA ALA A 71 5.20 -6.81 -1.08
C ALA A 71 5.33 -8.13 -0.31
N LYS A 72 5.49 -8.08 1.02
CA LYS A 72 5.59 -9.25 1.90
C LYS A 72 4.34 -10.14 1.85
N HIS A 73 3.17 -9.54 1.60
CA HIS A 73 1.93 -10.29 1.41
C HIS A 73 1.86 -11.00 0.05
N ALA A 74 2.53 -10.45 -0.97
CA ALA A 74 2.61 -11.05 -2.30
C ALA A 74 3.65 -12.17 -2.35
N ASP A 75 4.81 -11.94 -1.72
CA ASP A 75 5.94 -12.87 -1.73
C ASP A 75 6.45 -13.14 -0.31
N PRO A 76 6.30 -14.39 0.20
CA PRO A 76 6.86 -14.80 1.47
C PRO A 76 8.39 -14.70 1.58
N ALA A 77 9.11 -14.69 0.45
CA ALA A 77 10.57 -14.61 0.39
C ALA A 77 11.13 -13.21 0.72
N VAL A 78 10.30 -12.16 0.62
CA VAL A 78 10.64 -10.81 1.11
C VAL A 78 11.15 -10.90 2.56
N PRO A 79 12.21 -10.20 2.97
CA PRO A 79 12.73 -10.25 4.34
C PRO A 79 11.67 -9.95 5.43
N ALA A 80 11.97 -10.33 6.68
CA ALA A 80 11.04 -10.12 7.80
C ALA A 80 11.10 -8.71 8.38
N SER A 81 12.20 -8.00 8.10
CA SER A 81 12.38 -6.58 8.42
C SER A 81 12.08 -5.71 7.20
N PRO A 82 11.35 -4.59 7.36
CA PRO A 82 11.26 -3.55 6.33
C PRO A 82 12.64 -3.03 5.91
N ASP A 83 13.54 -2.81 6.87
CA ASP A 83 14.88 -2.26 6.60
C ASP A 83 15.69 -3.17 5.68
N GLU A 84 15.76 -4.47 6.00
CA GLU A 84 16.44 -5.49 5.18
C GLU A 84 15.85 -5.63 3.77
N TRP A 85 14.56 -5.33 3.62
CA TRP A 85 13.91 -5.32 2.32
C TRP A 85 14.25 -4.06 1.52
N LEU A 86 14.26 -2.89 2.17
CA LEU A 86 14.61 -1.62 1.54
C LEU A 86 16.07 -1.56 1.11
N GLU A 87 16.99 -2.19 1.86
CA GLU A 87 18.41 -2.31 1.51
C GLU A 87 18.68 -2.99 0.15
N GLN A 88 17.68 -3.67 -0.43
CA GLN A 88 17.78 -4.30 -1.75
C GLN A 88 17.71 -3.30 -2.91
N PHE A 89 17.25 -2.07 -2.66
CA PHE A 89 17.05 -1.05 -3.69
C PHE A 89 18.05 0.10 -3.49
N ASN A 90 18.69 0.54 -4.57
CA ASN A 90 19.50 1.76 -4.54
C ASN A 90 18.62 3.01 -4.52
N THR A 91 17.44 2.94 -5.16
CA THR A 91 16.45 4.03 -5.20
C THR A 91 15.06 3.48 -4.93
N PHE A 92 14.37 4.05 -3.95
CA PHE A 92 12.98 3.70 -3.60
C PHE A 92 12.07 4.92 -3.74
N SER A 93 11.64 5.20 -4.98
CA SER A 93 10.95 6.45 -5.32
C SER A 93 9.47 6.44 -4.93
N ILE A 94 9.09 7.26 -3.94
CA ILE A 94 7.67 7.43 -3.57
C ILE A 94 6.81 7.91 -4.75
N TYR A 95 7.32 8.78 -5.62
CA TYR A 95 6.57 9.32 -6.74
C TYR A 95 6.27 8.28 -7.82
N GLU A 96 7.13 7.27 -7.98
CA GLU A 96 6.93 6.19 -8.95
C GLU A 96 6.07 5.07 -8.38
N ILE A 97 6.24 4.78 -7.08
CA ILE A 97 5.66 3.59 -6.45
C ILE A 97 4.29 3.90 -5.86
N LEU A 98 4.13 5.02 -5.14
CA LEU A 98 2.90 5.31 -4.40
C LEU A 98 1.65 5.37 -5.30
N PRO A 99 1.65 6.03 -6.48
CA PRO A 99 0.47 6.04 -7.34
C PRO A 99 -0.01 4.62 -7.71
N GLN A 100 0.93 3.72 -7.96
CA GLN A 100 0.63 2.33 -8.32
C GLN A 100 0.08 1.52 -7.13
N LEU A 101 0.55 1.81 -5.91
CA LEU A 101 0.00 1.23 -4.69
C LEU A 101 -1.42 1.73 -4.40
N ILE A 102 -1.67 3.03 -4.61
CA ILE A 102 -3.02 3.63 -4.50
C ILE A 102 -3.98 2.96 -5.47
N ASP A 103 -3.60 2.83 -6.74
CA ASP A 103 -4.44 2.18 -7.77
C ASP A 103 -4.77 0.74 -7.37
N LEU A 104 -3.75 -0.04 -6.99
CA LEU A 104 -3.91 -1.43 -6.59
C LEU A 104 -4.81 -1.56 -5.35
N TRP A 105 -4.63 -0.66 -4.38
CA TRP A 105 -5.45 -0.61 -3.17
C TRP A 105 -6.92 -0.23 -3.49
N GLY A 106 -7.13 0.77 -4.33
CA GLY A 106 -8.44 1.23 -4.77
C GLY A 106 -9.27 0.12 -5.42
N LEU A 107 -8.66 -0.66 -6.32
CA LEU A 107 -9.31 -1.82 -6.96
C LEU A 107 -9.78 -2.86 -5.94
N ASN A 108 -8.99 -3.11 -4.88
CA ASN A 108 -9.36 -4.02 -3.81
C ASN A 108 -10.52 -3.45 -2.96
N VAL A 109 -10.49 -2.16 -2.62
CA VAL A 109 -11.57 -1.51 -1.85
C VAL A 109 -12.89 -1.52 -2.62
N GLU A 110 -12.87 -1.18 -3.92
CA GLU A 110 -14.07 -1.24 -4.75
C GLU A 110 -14.68 -2.64 -4.81
N THR A 111 -13.83 -3.65 -4.96
CA THR A 111 -14.26 -5.05 -4.99
C THR A 111 -14.97 -5.42 -3.69
N GLN A 112 -14.41 -5.02 -2.54
CA GLN A 112 -15.03 -5.25 -1.24
C GLN A 112 -16.37 -4.53 -1.08
N VAL A 113 -16.49 -3.28 -1.55
CA VAL A 113 -17.74 -2.52 -1.50
C VAL A 113 -18.83 -3.20 -2.34
N LYS A 114 -18.50 -3.64 -3.56
CA LYS A 114 -19.42 -4.38 -4.43
C LYS A 114 -19.88 -5.67 -3.78
N SER A 115 -18.96 -6.45 -3.19
CA SER A 115 -19.30 -7.68 -2.46
C SER A 115 -20.24 -7.42 -1.28
N LYS A 116 -19.97 -6.40 -0.45
CA LYS A 116 -20.83 -6.03 0.69
C LYS A 116 -22.24 -5.66 0.26
N LYS A 117 -22.39 -4.85 -0.80
CA LYS A 117 -23.71 -4.46 -1.35
C LYS A 117 -24.50 -5.67 -1.88
N ASN A 118 -23.83 -6.63 -2.52
CA ASN A 118 -24.48 -7.83 -3.02
C ASN A 118 -24.98 -8.74 -1.89
N ILE A 119 -24.20 -8.88 -0.81
CA ILE A 119 -24.61 -9.67 0.36
C ILE A 119 -25.86 -9.05 1.01
N ALA A 120 -25.87 -7.73 1.24
CA ALA A 120 -27.03 -7.04 1.82
C ALA A 120 -28.31 -7.30 1.02
N ARG A 121 -28.25 -7.22 -0.32
CA ARG A 121 -29.39 -7.52 -1.21
C ARG A 121 -29.89 -8.97 -1.12
N LEU A 122 -29.02 -9.92 -0.80
CA LEU A 122 -29.39 -11.34 -0.67
C LEU A 122 -30.02 -11.65 0.69
N THR A 123 -29.65 -10.91 1.73
CA THR A 123 -30.21 -11.04 3.08
C THR A 123 -31.49 -10.24 3.32
N ASP A 124 -31.80 -9.27 2.45
CA ASP A 124 -33.03 -8.47 2.49
C ASP A 124 -34.25 -9.19 1.84
N ARG A 125 -34.16 -10.49 1.53
CA ARG A 125 -35.25 -11.35 1.00
C ARG A 125 -35.65 -12.40 2.01
#